data_AF-A0A853BU91-F1
#
_entry.id   AF-A0A853BU91-F1
#
_cell.length_a   1.000
_cell.length_b   1.000
_cell.length_c   1.000
_cell.angle_alpha   90.00
_cell.angle_beta   90.00
_cell.angle_gamma   90.00
#
_symmetry.space_group_name_H-M   'P 1'
#
loop_
_entity.id
_entity.type
_entity.pdbx_description
1 polymer ?
#
loop_
_entity_poly.entity_id
_entity_poly.type
_entity_poly.pdbx_seq_one_letter_code
_entity_poly.pdbx_strand_id
1 'polypeptide(L)'
;MSTSMPYSGPLIIEPRDITPIMQGGVGHLLIWNEAADKVEAVQPGHVPGEEAMILAGADDLERIAEEAAEEGEGFTDTYAAATLRDMAGDLLEEWPAVKALTAGVLELRTDMARRFFYLTGAPSYRECARTHFLTDVYRNIDRPDVTVSVTSTFMHTTPARIHLTRTKTGRDLARFDIQPSGARPSLAAYAVAGAVEAAIEALPKR
;
A
#
# COMPACT_ATOMS: atom_id res chain seq x y z
N MET A 1 -4.76 15.04 26.68
CA MET A 1 -5.80 14.00 26.88
C MET A 1 -5.30 12.77 26.16
N SER A 2 -4.98 11.71 26.90
CA SER A 2 -4.55 10.43 26.31
C SER A 2 -5.81 9.63 26.00
N THR A 3 -6.23 9.62 24.74
CA THR A 3 -7.23 8.66 24.25
C THR A 3 -6.55 7.31 24.20
N SER A 4 -6.64 6.56 25.30
CA SER A 4 -6.37 5.12 25.34
C SER A 4 -7.13 4.48 24.19
N MET A 5 -6.43 4.03 23.16
CA MET A 5 -7.10 3.35 22.05
C MET A 5 -7.61 1.98 22.50
N PRO A 6 -8.81 1.56 22.09
CA PRO A 6 -9.49 0.38 22.60
C PRO A 6 -9.06 -0.93 21.93
N TYR A 7 -7.86 -1.01 21.35
CA TYR A 7 -7.39 -2.26 20.73
C TYR A 7 -6.91 -3.19 21.84
N SER A 8 -7.79 -4.12 22.23
CA SER A 8 -7.64 -4.91 23.46
C SER A 8 -6.82 -6.18 23.27
N GLY A 9 -6.23 -6.39 22.08
CA GLY A 9 -5.46 -7.59 21.80
C GLY A 9 -4.62 -7.49 20.52
N PRO A 10 -3.66 -8.40 20.34
CA PRO A 10 -2.90 -8.52 19.11
C PRO A 10 -3.82 -8.89 17.95
N LEU A 11 -3.51 -8.38 16.76
CA LEU A 11 -4.21 -8.77 15.53
C LEU A 11 -4.05 -10.28 15.31
N ILE A 12 -5.16 -10.96 15.07
CA ILE A 12 -5.17 -12.40 14.82
C ILE A 12 -5.14 -12.62 13.31
N ILE A 13 -3.98 -13.01 12.79
CA ILE A 13 -3.82 -13.54 11.43
C ILE A 13 -3.68 -15.05 11.54
N GLU A 14 -4.58 -15.78 10.87
CA GLU A 14 -4.61 -17.24 10.88
C GLU A 14 -4.05 -17.81 9.57
N PRO A 15 -3.53 -19.05 9.56
CA PRO A 15 -3.02 -19.69 8.33
C PRO A 15 -4.05 -19.68 7.18
N ARG A 16 -5.34 -19.83 7.50
CA ARG A 16 -6.43 -19.80 6.52
C ARG A 16 -6.61 -18.46 5.80
N ASP A 17 -6.09 -17.37 6.36
CA ASP A 17 -6.15 -16.04 5.77
C ASP A 17 -5.07 -15.84 4.70
N ILE A 18 -4.03 -16.69 4.70
CA ILE A 18 -2.91 -16.66 3.76
C ILE A 18 -3.26 -17.34 2.44
N THR A 19 -4.03 -18.43 2.50
CA THR A 19 -4.39 -19.19 1.30
C THR A 19 -5.05 -18.33 0.20
N PRO A 20 -6.03 -17.45 0.48
CA PRO A 20 -6.67 -16.63 -0.55
C PRO A 20 -5.72 -15.66 -1.27
N ILE A 21 -4.77 -15.04 -0.57
CA ILE A 21 -3.81 -14.12 -1.18
C ILE A 21 -2.77 -14.89 -2.02
N MET A 22 -2.32 -16.07 -1.55
CA MET A 22 -1.45 -16.95 -2.34
C MET A 22 -2.12 -17.46 -3.62
N GLN A 23 -3.39 -17.85 -3.54
CA GLN A 23 -4.15 -18.35 -4.69
C GLN A 23 -4.55 -17.23 -5.66
N GLY A 24 -4.84 -16.04 -5.13
CA GLY A 24 -5.20 -14.87 -5.92
C GLY A 24 -4.03 -14.31 -6.72
N GLY A 25 -2.82 -14.40 -6.17
CA GLY A 25 -1.59 -13.93 -6.82
C GLY A 25 -1.50 -12.40 -6.88
N VAL A 26 -0.74 -11.91 -7.87
CA VAL A 26 -0.33 -10.50 -7.99
C VAL A 26 -1.48 -9.51 -7.77
N GLY A 27 -1.23 -8.52 -6.91
CA GLY A 27 -2.15 -7.43 -6.61
C GLY A 27 -3.26 -7.75 -5.61
N HIS A 28 -3.34 -8.98 -5.11
CA HIS A 28 -4.14 -9.25 -3.93
C HIS A 28 -3.49 -8.64 -2.69
N LEU A 29 -4.34 -8.16 -1.79
CA LEU A 29 -3.93 -7.59 -0.51
C LEU A 29 -4.58 -8.36 0.62
N LEU A 30 -3.87 -8.47 1.73
CA LEU A 30 -4.41 -8.86 3.02
C LEU A 30 -4.68 -7.58 3.81
N ILE A 31 -5.93 -7.40 4.25
CA ILE A 31 -6.35 -6.23 5.03
C ILE A 31 -6.90 -6.66 6.39
N TRP A 32 -6.80 -5.79 7.38
CA TRP A 32 -7.61 -5.86 8.60
C TRP A 32 -8.69 -4.78 8.53
N ASN A 33 -9.94 -5.21 8.59
CA ASN A 33 -11.10 -4.35 8.70
C ASN A 33 -11.37 -4.07 10.19
N GLU A 34 -11.10 -2.84 10.62
CA GLU A 34 -11.21 -2.41 12.01
C GLU A 34 -12.65 -2.47 12.52
N ALA A 35 -13.65 -2.11 11.71
CA ALA A 35 -15.04 -2.11 12.13
C ALA A 35 -15.60 -3.53 12.33
N ALA A 36 -15.13 -4.48 11.54
CA ALA A 36 -15.51 -5.89 11.65
C ALA A 36 -14.55 -6.71 12.54
N ASP A 37 -13.44 -6.09 12.97
CA ASP A 37 -12.29 -6.73 13.63
C ASP A 37 -11.89 -8.05 12.95
N LYS A 38 -11.68 -7.99 11.64
CA LYS A 38 -11.47 -9.19 10.81
C LYS A 38 -10.37 -8.98 9.77
N VAL A 39 -9.53 -10.00 9.61
CA VAL A 39 -8.57 -10.09 8.51
C VAL A 39 -9.23 -10.73 7.28
N GLU A 40 -9.02 -10.14 6.10
CA GLU A 40 -9.51 -10.70 4.84
C GLU A 40 -8.63 -10.34 3.65
N ALA A 41 -8.64 -11.22 2.65
CA ALA A 41 -7.98 -10.98 1.38
C ALA A 41 -8.91 -10.27 0.41
N VAL A 42 -8.39 -9.27 -0.31
CA VAL A 42 -9.12 -8.50 -1.31
C VAL A 42 -8.41 -8.56 -2.66
N GLN A 43 -9.21 -8.46 -3.73
CA GLN A 43 -8.75 -8.58 -5.11
C GLN A 43 -8.01 -7.33 -5.61
N PRO A 44 -7.20 -7.44 -6.68
CA PRO A 44 -6.61 -6.29 -7.35
C PRO A 44 -7.66 -5.27 -7.75
N GLY A 45 -7.38 -3.98 -7.50
CA GLY A 45 -8.31 -2.89 -7.77
C GLY A 45 -9.35 -2.65 -6.66
N HIS A 46 -9.42 -3.51 -5.63
CA HIS A 46 -10.09 -3.13 -4.39
C HIS A 46 -9.39 -1.91 -3.78
N VAL A 47 -10.19 -0.97 -3.26
CA VAL A 47 -9.70 0.26 -2.65
C VAL A 47 -10.02 0.21 -1.16
N PRO A 48 -9.05 -0.14 -0.30
CA PRO A 48 -9.24 -0.16 1.14
C PRO A 48 -9.65 1.24 1.65
N GLY A 49 -10.78 1.28 2.35
CA GLY A 49 -11.33 2.50 2.95
C GLY A 49 -10.60 2.94 4.23
N GLU A 50 -11.17 3.92 4.93
CA GLU A 50 -10.58 4.51 6.16
C GLU A 50 -10.52 3.53 7.34
N GLU A 51 -11.34 2.49 7.32
CA GLU A 51 -11.39 1.46 8.37
C GLU A 51 -10.62 0.19 7.99
N ALA A 52 -9.90 0.20 6.87
CA ALA A 52 -9.16 -0.95 6.37
C ALA A 52 -7.66 -0.68 6.39
N MET A 53 -6.94 -1.35 7.30
CA MET A 53 -5.49 -1.36 7.33
C MET A 53 -4.96 -2.41 6.36
N ILE A 54 -4.05 -2.02 5.47
CA ILE A 54 -3.36 -2.98 4.60
C ILE A 54 -2.23 -3.61 5.39
N LEU A 55 -2.25 -4.93 5.52
CA LEU A 55 -1.24 -5.69 6.26
C LEU A 55 -0.09 -6.13 5.35
N ALA A 56 -0.42 -6.64 4.18
CA ALA A 56 0.54 -7.13 3.20
C ALA A 56 -0.09 -7.26 1.80
N GLY A 57 0.74 -7.30 0.76
CA GLY A 57 0.36 -7.77 -0.55
C GLY A 57 1.01 -9.10 -0.92
N ALA A 58 0.66 -9.63 -2.09
CA ALA A 58 1.25 -10.86 -2.60
C ALA A 58 2.79 -10.76 -2.73
N ASP A 59 3.30 -9.58 -3.12
CA ASP A 59 4.74 -9.31 -3.24
C ASP A 59 5.46 -9.42 -1.87
N ASP A 60 4.77 -9.12 -0.75
CA ASP A 60 5.33 -9.30 0.59
C ASP A 60 5.44 -10.78 0.97
N LEU A 61 4.49 -11.61 0.53
CA LEU A 61 4.55 -13.07 0.76
C LEU A 61 5.66 -13.73 -0.05
N GLU A 62 5.93 -13.26 -1.26
CA GLU A 62 7.08 -13.71 -2.04
C GLU A 62 8.38 -13.41 -1.29
N ARG A 63 8.53 -12.21 -0.74
CA ARG A 63 9.70 -11.84 0.09
C ARG A 63 9.83 -12.71 1.34
N ILE A 64 8.73 -12.95 2.06
CA ILE A 64 8.73 -13.83 3.26
C ILE A 64 9.13 -15.27 2.87
N ALA A 65 8.71 -15.75 1.70
CA ALA A 65 9.10 -17.07 1.21
C ALA A 65 10.58 -17.15 0.84
N GLU A 66 11.14 -16.08 0.25
CA GLU A 66 12.57 -15.96 -0.03
C GLU A 66 13.39 -15.95 1.29
N GLU A 67 12.98 -15.14 2.27
CA GLU A 67 13.61 -15.07 3.60
C GLU A 67 13.60 -16.44 4.30
N ALA A 68 12.46 -17.14 4.32
CA ALA A 68 12.36 -18.48 4.89
C ALA A 68 13.36 -19.46 4.23
N ALA A 69 13.48 -19.41 2.90
CA ALA A 69 14.40 -20.27 2.17
C ALA A 69 15.87 -19.97 2.48
N GLU A 70 16.23 -18.70 2.68
CA GLU A 70 17.58 -18.28 3.08
C GLU A 70 17.93 -18.73 4.51
N GLU A 71 16.94 -18.76 5.40
CA GLU A 71 17.07 -19.24 6.79
C GLU A 71 17.06 -20.78 6.88
N GLY A 72 16.75 -21.48 5.78
CA GLY A 72 16.59 -22.94 5.76
C GLY A 72 15.29 -23.41 6.42
N GLU A 73 14.32 -22.51 6.58
CA GLU A 73 12.99 -22.80 7.09
C GLU A 73 12.03 -23.16 5.94
N GLY A 74 11.00 -23.95 6.26
CA GLY A 74 9.96 -24.28 5.30
C GLY A 74 8.90 -23.20 5.23
N PHE A 75 8.73 -22.56 4.07
CA PHE A 75 7.62 -21.63 3.84
C PHE A 75 6.28 -22.39 3.91
N THR A 76 5.50 -22.09 4.94
CA THR A 76 4.17 -22.68 5.20
C THR A 76 3.18 -21.58 5.57
N ASP A 77 1.87 -21.82 5.41
CA ASP A 77 0.83 -20.86 5.83
C ASP A 77 0.96 -20.48 7.32
N THR A 78 1.40 -21.40 8.18
CA THR A 78 1.66 -21.14 9.60
C THR A 78 2.83 -20.19 9.81
N TYR A 79 3.93 -20.39 9.06
CA TYR A 79 5.09 -19.49 9.10
C TYR A 79 4.70 -18.10 8.60
N ALA A 80 4.06 -18.02 7.43
CA ALA A 80 3.61 -16.75 6.85
C ALA A 80 2.65 -15.99 7.78
N ALA A 81 1.68 -16.68 8.40
CA ALA A 81 0.75 -16.06 9.34
C ALA A 81 1.45 -15.56 10.61
N ALA A 82 2.49 -16.25 11.09
CA ALA A 82 3.29 -15.80 12.23
C ALA A 82 4.10 -14.54 11.88
N THR A 83 4.85 -14.55 10.77
CA THR A 83 5.63 -13.40 10.32
C THR A 83 4.76 -12.18 10.06
N LEU A 84 3.62 -12.38 9.38
CA LEU A 84 2.68 -11.29 9.14
C LEU A 84 2.04 -10.75 10.42
N ARG A 85 1.85 -11.59 11.45
CA ARG A 85 1.33 -11.14 12.75
C ARG A 85 2.33 -10.21 13.44
N ASP A 86 3.61 -10.53 13.37
CA ASP A 86 4.66 -9.69 13.93
C ASP A 86 4.73 -8.35 13.19
N MET A 87 4.73 -8.38 11.85
CA MET A 87 4.66 -7.16 11.02
C MET A 87 3.39 -6.33 11.29
N ALA A 88 2.25 -6.99 11.49
CA ALA A 88 0.98 -6.33 11.80
C ALA A 88 1.01 -5.65 13.18
N GLY A 89 1.83 -6.14 14.13
CA GLY A 89 2.08 -5.48 15.40
C GLY A 89 2.67 -4.09 15.21
N ASP A 90 3.72 -3.99 14.39
CA ASP A 90 4.37 -2.71 14.07
C ASP A 90 3.40 -1.75 13.33
N LEU A 91 2.64 -2.28 12.37
CA LEU A 91 1.63 -1.49 11.64
C LEU A 91 0.52 -0.96 12.56
N LEU A 92 0.12 -1.73 13.57
CA LEU A 92 -0.91 -1.32 14.51
C LEU A 92 -0.47 -0.12 15.38
N GLU A 93 0.82 -0.01 15.68
CA GLU A 93 1.37 1.16 16.38
C GLU A 93 1.26 2.44 15.53
N GLU A 94 1.50 2.34 14.22
CA GLU A 94 1.42 3.45 13.27
C GLU A 94 -0.01 3.71 12.76
N TRP A 95 -0.91 2.74 12.93
CA TRP A 95 -2.25 2.74 12.33
C TRP A 95 -3.04 4.03 12.55
N PRO A 96 -3.07 4.68 13.74
CA PRO A 96 -3.84 5.91 13.92
C PRO A 96 -3.39 7.05 13.01
N ALA A 97 -2.08 7.17 12.83
CA ALA A 97 -1.50 8.19 11.96
C ALA A 97 -1.75 7.85 10.49
N VAL A 98 -1.58 6.58 10.11
CA VAL A 98 -1.90 6.08 8.76
C VAL A 98 -3.38 6.30 8.44
N LYS A 99 -4.29 5.88 9.32
CA LYS A 99 -5.75 6.05 9.20
C LYS A 99 -6.15 7.50 8.98
N ALA A 100 -5.58 8.43 9.75
CA ALA A 100 -5.85 9.86 9.60
C ALA A 100 -5.42 10.39 8.22
N LEU A 101 -4.38 9.82 7.61
CA LEU A 101 -3.93 10.16 6.26
C LEU A 101 -4.70 9.42 5.16
N THR A 102 -5.22 8.22 5.42
CA THR A 102 -5.96 7.38 4.47
C THR A 102 -7.15 8.15 3.88
N ALA A 103 -7.89 8.91 4.68
CA ALA A 103 -8.98 9.77 4.21
C ALA A 103 -8.52 10.76 3.12
N GLY A 104 -7.30 11.30 3.27
CA GLY A 104 -6.72 12.25 2.33
C GLY A 104 -6.19 11.64 1.03
N VAL A 105 -5.99 10.31 0.98
CA VAL A 105 -5.50 9.60 -0.22
C VAL A 105 -6.55 8.66 -0.83
N LEU A 106 -7.74 8.54 -0.23
CA LEU A 106 -8.77 7.62 -0.71
C LEU A 106 -9.23 7.94 -2.14
N GLU A 107 -9.39 9.22 -2.45
CA GLU A 107 -9.73 9.67 -3.81
C GLU A 107 -8.61 9.34 -4.80
N LEU A 108 -7.33 9.49 -4.39
CA LEU A 108 -6.18 9.12 -5.20
C LEU A 108 -6.16 7.61 -5.45
N ARG A 109 -6.30 6.77 -4.41
CA ARG A 109 -6.36 5.31 -4.54
C ARG A 109 -7.50 4.87 -5.47
N THR A 110 -8.66 5.52 -5.37
CA THR A 110 -9.81 5.28 -6.24
C THR A 110 -9.50 5.61 -7.70
N ASP A 111 -8.90 6.77 -7.95
CA ASP A 111 -8.56 7.23 -9.29
C ASP A 111 -7.40 6.44 -9.91
N MET A 112 -6.48 5.93 -9.10
CA MET A 112 -5.46 4.96 -9.50
C MET A 112 -6.10 3.62 -9.89
N ALA A 113 -7.00 3.07 -9.06
CA ALA A 113 -7.73 1.82 -9.35
C ALA A 113 -8.54 1.89 -10.65
N ARG A 114 -9.20 3.02 -10.92
CA ARG A 114 -9.92 3.27 -12.19
C ARG A 114 -9.03 3.23 -13.43
N ARG A 115 -7.73 3.47 -13.25
CA ARG A 115 -6.69 3.44 -14.30
C ARG A 115 -5.90 2.13 -14.28
N PHE A 116 -6.47 1.09 -13.67
CA PHE A 116 -5.89 -0.25 -13.56
C PHE A 116 -4.56 -0.31 -12.77
N PHE A 117 -4.37 0.61 -11.83
CA PHE A 117 -3.32 0.52 -10.83
C PHE A 117 -3.85 -0.14 -9.56
N TYR A 118 -3.09 -1.06 -8.99
CA TYR A 118 -3.41 -1.68 -7.71
C TYR A 118 -2.27 -1.43 -6.72
N LEU A 119 -2.62 -1.34 -5.44
CA LEU A 119 -1.65 -1.24 -4.34
C LEU A 119 -0.89 -2.55 -4.18
N THR A 120 0.40 -2.49 -3.87
CA THR A 120 1.25 -3.70 -3.73
C THR A 120 1.43 -4.18 -2.29
N GLY A 121 1.03 -3.39 -1.29
CA GLY A 121 1.23 -3.72 0.11
C GLY A 121 0.86 -2.56 1.03
N ALA A 122 1.28 -2.67 2.30
CA ALA A 122 1.05 -1.64 3.31
C ALA A 122 1.70 -0.30 2.90
N PRO A 123 1.05 0.84 3.14
CA PRO A 123 1.68 2.13 2.90
C PRO A 123 2.82 2.33 3.90
N SER A 124 3.90 2.98 3.48
CA SER A 124 4.90 3.45 4.44
C SER A 124 4.50 4.82 4.98
N TYR A 125 4.61 4.95 6.31
CA TYR A 125 4.39 6.20 7.01
C TYR A 125 5.73 6.81 7.42
N ARG A 126 5.82 8.14 7.34
CA ARG A 126 6.96 8.86 7.87
C ARG A 126 6.55 10.22 8.39
N GLU A 127 6.95 10.52 9.61
CA GLU A 127 6.89 11.87 10.16
C GLU A 127 8.21 12.59 9.92
N CYS A 128 8.14 13.82 9.39
CA CYS A 128 9.31 14.70 9.28
C CYS A 128 8.96 16.11 9.76
N ALA A 129 9.64 16.54 10.82
CA ALA A 129 9.41 17.78 11.55
C ALA A 129 7.98 17.91 12.11
N ARG A 130 7.01 18.28 11.26
CA ARG A 130 5.58 18.41 11.58
C ARG A 130 4.69 18.02 10.41
N THR A 131 5.27 17.34 9.42
CA THR A 131 4.57 16.90 8.21
C THR A 131 4.55 15.39 8.20
N HIS A 132 3.37 14.84 8.02
CA HIS A 132 3.14 13.41 7.93
C HIS A 132 3.04 13.02 6.46
N PHE A 133 3.85 12.06 6.06
CA PHE A 133 3.92 11.53 4.71
C PHE A 133 3.39 10.10 4.70
N LEU A 134 2.56 9.81 3.70
CA LEU A 134 2.12 8.47 3.36
C LEU A 134 2.66 8.15 1.97
N THR A 135 3.34 7.01 1.82
CA THR A 135 3.75 6.53 0.51
C THR A 135 3.02 5.24 0.19
N ASP A 136 2.14 5.33 -0.78
CA ASP A 136 1.51 4.18 -1.41
C ASP A 136 2.39 3.68 -2.56
N VAL A 137 2.47 2.36 -2.74
CA VAL A 137 3.17 1.73 -3.85
C VAL A 137 2.16 1.00 -4.72
N TYR A 138 2.22 1.27 -6.02
CA TYR A 138 1.31 0.77 -7.03
C TYR A 138 2.02 0.03 -8.14
N ARG A 139 1.30 -0.88 -8.78
CA ARG A 139 1.66 -1.46 -10.08
C ARG A 139 0.48 -1.36 -11.02
N ASN A 140 0.77 -1.21 -12.31
CA ASN A 140 -0.24 -1.16 -13.36
C ASN A 140 -0.38 -2.54 -14.01
N ILE A 141 -1.60 -2.97 -14.30
CA ILE A 141 -1.87 -4.31 -14.87
C ILE A 141 -1.23 -4.51 -16.25
N ASP A 142 -1.17 -3.45 -17.06
CA ASP A 142 -0.61 -3.49 -18.42
C ASP A 142 0.91 -3.26 -18.43
N ARG A 143 1.45 -2.74 -17.33
CA ARG A 143 2.88 -2.45 -17.15
C ARG A 143 3.40 -3.04 -15.84
N PRO A 144 3.35 -4.38 -15.68
CA PRO A 144 3.78 -5.04 -14.45
C PRO A 144 5.29 -4.93 -14.21
N ASP A 145 6.08 -4.50 -15.19
CA ASP A 145 7.53 -4.29 -15.04
C ASP A 145 7.91 -2.95 -14.38
N VAL A 146 6.91 -2.10 -14.09
CA VAL A 146 7.07 -0.79 -13.48
C VAL A 146 6.35 -0.74 -12.13
N THR A 147 7.05 -0.25 -11.12
CA THR A 147 6.52 0.08 -9.81
C THR A 147 6.41 1.60 -9.68
N VAL A 148 5.31 2.09 -9.13
CA VAL A 148 5.07 3.52 -8.89
C VAL A 148 4.91 3.75 -7.40
N SER A 149 5.80 4.55 -6.81
CA SER A 149 5.63 5.05 -5.45
C SER A 149 5.06 6.47 -5.50
N VAL A 150 3.99 6.71 -4.76
CA VAL A 150 3.35 8.03 -4.63
C VAL A 150 3.38 8.46 -3.18
N THR A 151 4.23 9.42 -2.87
CA THR A 151 4.31 10.03 -1.54
C THR A 151 3.41 11.26 -1.47
N SER A 152 2.43 11.24 -0.58
CA SER A 152 1.47 12.33 -0.36
C SER A 152 1.49 12.78 1.11
N THR A 153 1.04 14.00 1.36
CA THR A 153 0.74 14.51 2.71
C THR A 153 -0.75 14.65 2.90
N PHE A 154 -1.18 14.84 4.15
CA PHE A 154 -2.57 15.15 4.47
C PHE A 154 -3.09 16.27 3.56
N MET A 155 -4.22 16.00 2.89
CA MET A 155 -4.93 16.94 2.01
C MET A 155 -4.06 17.55 0.89
N HIS A 156 -3.00 16.87 0.47
CA HIS A 156 -2.05 17.38 -0.55
C HIS A 156 -1.53 18.79 -0.25
N THR A 157 -1.32 19.07 1.04
CA THR A 157 -0.75 20.33 1.54
C THR A 157 0.68 20.60 1.05
N THR A 158 1.34 19.57 0.53
CA THR A 158 2.63 19.65 -0.13
C THR A 158 2.56 18.93 -1.48
N PRO A 159 3.50 19.19 -2.42
CA PRO A 159 3.56 18.46 -3.69
C PRO A 159 3.59 16.95 -3.47
N ALA A 160 2.76 16.23 -4.22
CA ALA A 160 2.83 14.77 -4.28
C ALA A 160 4.10 14.39 -5.05
N ARG A 161 4.90 13.48 -4.49
CA ARG A 161 6.12 13.00 -5.13
C ARG A 161 5.87 11.66 -5.78
N ILE A 162 6.24 11.55 -7.04
CA ILE A 162 6.06 10.35 -7.84
C ILE A 162 7.44 9.80 -8.20
N HIS A 163 7.63 8.50 -7.96
CA HIS A 163 8.86 7.79 -8.31
C HIS A 163 8.50 6.50 -9.04
N LEU A 164 8.97 6.38 -10.29
CA LEU A 164 8.80 5.20 -11.13
C LEU A 164 10.12 4.42 -11.13
N THR A 165 10.04 3.14 -10.80
CA THR A 165 11.18 2.21 -10.82
C THR A 165 10.84 0.97 -11.62
N ARG A 166 11.86 0.28 -12.11
CA ARG A 166 11.71 -1.04 -12.71
C ARG A 166 11.65 -2.10 -11.62
N THR A 167 10.54 -2.80 -11.49
CA THR A 167 10.21 -3.70 -10.38
C THR A 167 11.35 -4.66 -10.03
N LYS A 168 11.87 -5.42 -11.02
CA LYS A 168 12.92 -6.44 -10.78
C LYS A 168 14.30 -5.89 -10.38
N THR A 169 14.59 -4.64 -10.71
CA THR A 169 15.96 -4.10 -10.60
C THR A 169 16.06 -2.91 -9.66
N GLY A 170 14.94 -2.35 -9.23
CA GLY A 170 14.87 -1.06 -8.54
C GLY A 170 15.36 0.13 -9.37
N ARG A 171 15.73 -0.06 -10.65
CA ARG A 171 16.31 0.99 -11.47
C ARG A 171 15.31 2.13 -11.67
N ASP A 172 15.76 3.35 -11.37
CA ASP A 172 15.01 4.58 -11.62
C ASP A 172 14.64 4.75 -13.10
N LEU A 173 13.37 5.00 -13.35
CA LEU A 173 12.81 5.29 -14.67
C LEU A 173 12.41 6.77 -14.78
N ALA A 174 11.76 7.30 -13.74
CA ALA A 174 11.39 8.71 -13.66
C ALA A 174 11.15 9.13 -12.20
N ARG A 175 11.36 10.41 -11.90
CA ARG A 175 10.97 11.04 -10.63
C ARG A 175 10.51 12.47 -10.89
N PHE A 176 9.35 12.83 -10.37
CA PHE A 176 8.80 14.17 -10.52
C PHE A 176 7.81 14.48 -9.40
N ASP A 177 7.61 15.78 -9.16
CA ASP A 177 6.66 16.27 -8.18
C ASP A 177 5.47 16.88 -8.91
N ILE A 178 4.26 16.58 -8.43
CA ILE A 178 3.04 17.24 -8.86
C ILE A 178 2.63 18.17 -7.74
N GLN A 179 2.51 19.45 -8.07
CA GLN A 179 2.05 20.46 -7.14
C GLN A 179 0.57 20.75 -7.40
N PRO A 180 -0.35 20.12 -6.67
CA PRO A 180 -1.78 20.34 -6.86
C PRO A 180 -2.29 21.62 -6.16
N SER A 181 -1.40 22.48 -5.66
CA SER A 181 -1.78 23.64 -4.84
C SER A 181 -2.75 24.54 -5.60
N GLY A 182 -3.95 24.72 -5.04
CA GLY A 182 -5.05 25.51 -5.64
C GLY A 182 -6.23 24.67 -6.14
N ALA A 183 -6.04 23.36 -6.28
CA ALA A 183 -7.12 22.42 -6.61
C ALA A 183 -7.87 21.98 -5.34
N ARG A 184 -9.16 21.63 -5.47
CA ARG A 184 -9.87 20.85 -4.44
C ARG A 184 -9.16 19.49 -4.28
N PRO A 185 -9.17 18.84 -3.10
CA PRO A 185 -8.51 17.54 -2.88
C PRO A 185 -8.83 16.51 -3.98
N SER A 186 -10.08 16.44 -4.42
CA SER A 186 -10.51 15.53 -5.50
C SER A 186 -9.88 15.82 -6.86
N LEU A 187 -9.67 17.10 -7.18
CA LEU A 187 -8.97 17.49 -8.40
C LEU A 187 -7.45 17.25 -8.29
N ALA A 188 -6.90 17.33 -7.08
CA ALA A 188 -5.51 16.99 -6.81
C ALA A 188 -5.25 15.50 -7.07
N ALA A 189 -6.08 14.63 -6.50
CA ALA A 189 -6.04 13.18 -6.70
C ALA A 189 -6.11 12.82 -8.20
N TYR A 190 -7.07 13.37 -8.92
CA TYR A 190 -7.23 13.15 -10.36
C TYR A 190 -6.00 13.57 -11.16
N ALA A 191 -5.44 14.75 -10.86
CA ALA A 191 -4.25 15.27 -11.54
C ALA A 191 -3.01 14.39 -11.28
N VAL A 192 -2.82 13.93 -10.05
CA VAL A 192 -1.72 13.02 -9.69
C VAL A 192 -1.87 11.69 -10.43
N ALA A 193 -3.05 11.06 -10.38
CA ALA A 193 -3.30 9.79 -11.05
C ALA A 193 -3.12 9.89 -12.58
N GLY A 194 -3.63 10.96 -13.21
CA GLY A 194 -3.43 11.22 -14.64
C GLY A 194 -1.96 11.46 -15.00
N ALA A 195 -1.19 12.14 -14.14
CA ALA A 195 0.24 12.34 -14.36
C ALA A 195 1.03 11.01 -14.28
N VAL A 196 0.66 10.12 -13.35
CA VAL A 196 1.26 8.78 -13.25
C VAL A 196 0.98 7.96 -14.50
N GLU A 197 -0.28 7.92 -14.95
CA GLU A 197 -0.70 7.21 -16.17
C GLU A 197 0.08 7.71 -17.40
N ALA A 198 0.09 9.02 -17.63
CA ALA A 198 0.84 9.63 -18.73
C ALA A 198 2.35 9.34 -18.66
N ALA A 199 2.93 9.35 -17.45
CA ALA A 199 4.34 9.00 -17.27
C ALA A 199 4.63 7.54 -17.63
N ILE A 200 3.74 6.61 -17.28
CA ILE A 200 3.87 5.20 -17.67
C ILE A 200 3.75 5.03 -19.19
N GLU A 201 2.77 5.68 -19.83
CA GLU A 201 2.55 5.61 -21.27
C GLU A 201 3.75 6.15 -22.07
N ALA A 202 4.41 7.19 -21.55
CA ALA A 202 5.60 7.77 -22.16
C ALA A 202 6.84 6.88 -22.06
N LEU A 203 6.86 5.87 -21.17
CA LEU A 203 7.99 4.95 -21.07
C LEU A 203 8.05 4.03 -22.30
N PRO A 204 9.26 3.72 -22.82
CA PRO A 204 9.41 2.79 -23.93
C PRO A 204 8.79 1.43 -23.59
N LYS A 205 7.92 0.91 -24.47
CA LYS A 205 7.47 -0.48 -24.42
C LYS A 205 8.66 -1.37 -24.79
N ARG A 206 8.88 -2.43 -24.01
CA ARG A 206 9.92 -3.43 -24.28
C ARG A 206 9.29 -4.70 -24.81
#